data_AF-A0A7U9SLJ6-F1
#
_entry.id   AF-A0A7U9SLJ6-F1
#
_cell.length_a   1.000
_cell.length_b   1.000
_cell.length_c   1.000
_cell.angle_alpha   90.00
_cell.angle_beta   90.00
_cell.angle_gamma   90.00
#
_symmetry.space_group_name_H-M   'P 1'
#
loop_
_entity.id
_entity.type
_entity.pdbx_description
1 polymer ?
#
loop_
_entity_poly.entity_id
_entity_poly.type
_entity_poly.pdbx_seq_one_letter_code
_entity_poly.pdbx_strand_id
1 'polypeptide(L)'
;MDVKYNLEKLKKLYSEFGMGLVLIKIILIIYPYTRHNNKIARRLFNIHNKKIMSILEKEYGNLAEQWNHVMSEKVSGDTVWTFWWQGMEDAPDGVKHCIRNMERFSGVKKVVVITKDNIHDYIEFPEYIYDKVENGTITFTHFSDLVRMKLLYRYGGLWLDGGVFPINWLDDKIFNVYYWSRKVEKHGEANITDSRWCGSLFAAQAGGGGYRVCG
;
A
#
# COMPACT_ATOMS: atom_id res chain seq x y z
N MET A 1 5.42 22.66 10.10
CA MET A 1 6.22 21.48 9.77
C MET A 1 7.52 21.55 10.57
N ASP A 2 7.80 20.54 11.38
CA ASP A 2 8.93 20.54 12.33
C ASP A 2 10.27 20.26 11.62
N VAL A 3 11.25 21.15 11.81
CA VAL A 3 12.60 21.06 11.22
C VAL A 3 13.34 19.83 11.74
N LYS A 4 13.15 19.45 13.01
CA LYS A 4 13.80 18.30 13.64
C LYS A 4 13.36 16.98 13.00
N TYR A 5 12.08 16.86 12.66
CA TYR A 5 11.51 15.70 11.99
C TYR A 5 12.11 15.46 10.59
N ASN A 6 12.34 16.53 9.83
CA ASN A 6 12.96 16.43 8.52
C ASN A 6 14.44 16.02 8.60
N LEU A 7 15.17 16.51 9.62
CA LEU A 7 16.57 16.15 9.83
C LEU A 7 16.73 14.65 10.12
N GLU A 8 15.90 14.06 10.99
CA GLU A 8 15.96 12.63 11.29
C GLU A 8 15.64 11.76 10.05
N LYS A 9 14.65 12.18 9.24
CA LYS A 9 14.38 11.50 7.96
C LYS A 9 15.55 11.56 6.99
N LEU A 10 16.26 12.69 6.92
CA LEU A 10 17.42 12.84 6.05
C LEU A 10 18.61 12.01 6.55
N LYS A 11 18.83 11.94 7.87
CA LYS A 11 19.85 11.05 8.46
C LYS A 11 19.57 9.58 8.15
N LYS A 12 18.32 9.14 8.30
CA LYS A 12 17.92 7.77 7.96
C LYS A 12 18.09 7.47 6.46
N LEU A 13 17.68 8.40 5.60
CA LEU A 13 17.90 8.26 4.16
C LEU A 13 19.39 8.21 3.80
N TYR A 14 20.23 8.98 4.50
CA TYR A 14 21.67 8.94 4.32
C TYR A 14 22.27 7.59 4.71
N SER A 15 21.91 7.07 5.90
CA SER A 15 22.44 5.79 6.39
C SER A 15 22.03 4.61 5.53
N GLU A 16 20.82 4.63 4.97
CA GLU A 16 20.28 3.52 4.17
C GLU A 16 20.69 3.62 2.69
N PHE A 17 20.76 4.83 2.13
CA PHE A 17 20.84 5.01 0.67
C PHE A 17 21.95 5.97 0.19
N GLY A 18 22.72 6.56 1.11
CA GLY A 18 23.87 7.43 0.83
C GLY A 18 23.53 8.87 0.42
N MET A 19 24.55 9.73 0.38
CA MET A 19 24.39 11.19 0.17
C MET A 19 23.72 11.55 -1.15
N GLY A 20 23.91 10.74 -2.20
CA GLY A 20 23.37 11.04 -3.53
C GLY A 20 21.84 11.13 -3.55
N LEU A 21 21.13 10.33 -2.76
CA LEU A 21 19.66 10.37 -2.67
C LEU A 21 19.16 11.48 -1.72
N VAL A 22 19.94 11.78 -0.68
CA VAL A 22 19.70 12.90 0.24
C VAL A 22 19.69 14.24 -0.51
N LEU A 23 20.70 14.50 -1.33
CA LEU A 23 20.81 15.74 -2.11
C LEU A 23 19.62 15.91 -3.06
N ILE A 24 19.24 14.85 -3.78
CA ILE A 24 18.08 14.89 -4.67
C ILE A 24 16.81 15.22 -3.89
N LYS A 25 16.61 14.61 -2.71
CA LYS A 25 15.41 14.86 -1.89
C LYS A 25 15.36 16.29 -1.35
N ILE A 26 16.49 16.86 -0.92
CA ILE A 26 16.57 18.27 -0.51
C ILE A 26 16.15 19.19 -1.66
N ILE A 27 16.67 18.97 -2.87
CA ILE A 27 16.31 19.77 -4.04
C ILE A 27 14.82 19.65 -4.34
N LEU A 28 14.24 18.45 -4.26
CA LEU A 28 12.80 18.23 -4.50
C LEU A 28 11.89 18.83 -3.42
N ILE A 29 12.37 18.99 -2.18
CA ILE A 29 11.65 19.70 -1.12
C ILE A 29 11.59 21.19 -1.42
N ILE A 30 12.72 21.78 -1.84
CA ILE A 30 12.82 23.20 -2.20
C ILE A 30 12.08 23.48 -3.51
N TYR A 31 12.11 22.53 -4.44
CA TYR A 31 11.57 22.66 -5.78
C TYR A 31 10.61 21.50 -6.12
N PRO A 32 9.37 21.51 -5.57
CA PRO A 32 8.43 20.42 -5.74
C PRO A 32 7.84 20.36 -7.15
N TYR A 33 7.69 19.13 -7.66
CA TYR A 33 7.13 18.85 -8.98
C TYR A 33 5.69 19.40 -9.16
N THR A 34 4.85 19.22 -8.13
CA THR A 34 3.41 19.53 -8.14
C THR A 34 3.09 21.01 -8.31
N ARG A 35 4.07 21.90 -8.12
CA ARG A 35 3.84 23.36 -8.13
C ARG A 35 4.24 24.06 -9.43
N HIS A 36 5.07 23.45 -10.30
CA HIS A 36 5.72 24.21 -11.39
C HIS A 36 5.91 23.50 -12.75
N ASN A 37 5.31 22.32 -13.01
CA ASN A 37 5.47 21.58 -14.28
C ASN A 37 6.96 21.50 -14.73
N ASN A 38 7.87 21.36 -13.76
CA ASN A 38 9.28 21.64 -13.95
C ASN A 38 10.02 20.39 -14.44
N LYS A 39 10.63 20.52 -15.63
CA LYS A 39 11.37 19.45 -16.30
C LYS A 39 12.60 18.97 -15.52
N ILE A 40 13.27 19.86 -14.78
CA ILE A 40 14.43 19.54 -13.93
C ILE A 40 13.96 18.71 -12.72
N ALA A 41 12.93 19.14 -12.00
CA ALA A 41 12.35 18.39 -10.90
C ALA A 41 11.87 17.00 -11.36
N ARG A 42 11.25 16.91 -12.55
CA ARG A 42 10.89 15.63 -13.16
C ARG A 42 12.09 14.74 -13.45
N ARG A 43 13.18 15.29 -14.00
CA ARG A 43 14.43 14.54 -14.23
C ARG A 43 15.04 14.05 -12.92
N LEU A 44 15.07 14.90 -11.89
CA LEU A 44 15.59 14.54 -10.56
C LEU A 44 14.74 13.44 -9.91
N PHE A 45 13.41 13.51 -10.02
CA PHE A 45 12.50 12.47 -9.55
C PHE A 45 12.73 11.14 -10.28
N ASN A 46 12.93 11.18 -11.60
CA ASN A 46 13.27 9.99 -12.37
C ASN A 46 14.62 9.38 -11.96
N ILE A 47 15.63 10.20 -11.69
CA ILE A 47 16.94 9.73 -11.18
C ILE A 47 16.77 9.11 -9.79
N HIS A 48 16.00 9.77 -8.91
CA HIS A 48 15.66 9.26 -7.59
C HIS A 48 15.02 7.87 -7.68
N ASN A 49 13.95 7.73 -8.45
CA ASN A 49 13.26 6.46 -8.62
C ASN A 49 14.16 5.38 -9.22
N LYS A 50 14.95 5.69 -10.25
CA LYS A 50 15.88 4.72 -10.85
C LYS A 50 16.89 4.18 -9.84
N LYS A 51 17.42 5.04 -8.97
CA LYS A 51 18.33 4.63 -7.90
C LYS A 51 17.63 3.74 -6.88
N ILE A 52 16.44 4.12 -6.42
CA ILE A 52 15.66 3.31 -5.48
C ILE A 52 15.34 1.94 -6.09
N MET A 53 14.85 1.90 -7.34
CA MET A 53 14.56 0.65 -8.05
C MET A 53 15.80 -0.23 -8.21
N SER A 54 16.97 0.35 -8.52
CA SER A 54 18.21 -0.42 -8.62
C SER A 54 18.64 -1.06 -7.28
N ILE A 55 18.36 -0.39 -6.15
CA ILE A 55 18.67 -0.91 -4.83
C ILE A 55 17.68 -2.04 -4.48
N LEU A 56 16.39 -1.82 -4.73
CA LEU A 56 15.36 -2.83 -4.51
C LEU A 56 15.60 -4.09 -5.37
N GLU A 57 15.97 -3.91 -6.64
CA GLU A 57 16.28 -5.03 -7.53
C GLU A 57 17.49 -5.84 -7.04
N LYS A 58 18.54 -5.14 -6.57
CA LYS A 58 19.73 -5.80 -6.02
C LYS A 58 19.43 -6.58 -4.74
N GLU A 59 18.57 -6.06 -3.87
CA GLU A 59 18.24 -6.68 -2.58
C GLU A 59 17.17 -7.77 -2.71
N TYR A 60 16.15 -7.56 -3.56
CA TYR A 60 14.93 -8.38 -3.59
C TYR A 60 14.59 -8.97 -4.96
N GLY A 61 15.40 -8.73 -6.01
CA GLY A 61 15.13 -9.25 -7.37
C GLY A 61 15.03 -10.77 -7.41
N ASN A 62 15.97 -11.47 -6.78
CA ASN A 62 15.96 -12.94 -6.68
C ASN A 62 14.70 -13.45 -5.97
N LEU A 63 14.22 -12.74 -4.95
CA LEU A 63 12.99 -13.09 -4.27
C LEU A 63 11.84 -12.94 -5.28
N ALA A 64 11.68 -11.79 -5.93
CA ALA A 64 10.61 -11.57 -6.90
C ALA A 64 10.55 -12.65 -8.00
N GLU A 65 11.70 -13.11 -8.50
CA GLU A 65 11.78 -14.18 -9.50
C GLU A 65 11.21 -15.52 -8.99
N GLN A 66 11.50 -15.91 -7.73
CA GLN A 66 10.99 -17.16 -7.15
C GLN A 66 9.45 -17.20 -7.12
N TRP A 67 8.81 -16.05 -6.92
CA TRP A 67 7.35 -15.97 -6.81
C TRP A 67 6.65 -15.88 -8.18
N ASN A 68 7.37 -15.62 -9.27
CA ASN A 68 6.79 -15.58 -10.62
C ASN A 68 6.24 -16.93 -11.10
N HIS A 69 6.65 -18.03 -10.46
CA HIS A 69 6.29 -19.41 -10.83
C HIS A 69 5.19 -20.02 -9.95
N VAL A 70 4.73 -19.32 -8.91
CA VAL A 70 3.70 -19.84 -8.00
C VAL A 70 2.32 -19.48 -8.55
N MET A 71 1.71 -20.42 -9.27
CA MET A 71 0.29 -20.36 -9.63
C MET A 71 -0.50 -21.15 -8.58
N SER A 72 -1.41 -20.48 -7.87
CA SER A 72 -2.43 -21.18 -7.09
C SER A 72 -3.69 -21.37 -7.92
N GLU A 73 -4.54 -22.31 -7.49
CA GLU A 73 -5.90 -22.41 -7.99
C GLU A 73 -6.69 -21.13 -7.68
N LYS A 74 -7.67 -20.83 -8.55
CA LYS A 74 -8.54 -19.66 -8.38
C LYS A 74 -9.47 -19.87 -7.20
N VAL A 75 -9.15 -19.25 -6.07
CA VAL A 75 -10.08 -19.13 -4.94
C VAL A 75 -10.48 -17.67 -4.81
N SER A 76 -11.71 -17.37 -5.25
CA SER A 76 -12.32 -16.05 -5.05
C SER A 76 -12.66 -15.89 -3.57
N GLY A 77 -12.19 -14.80 -2.96
CA GLY A 77 -12.63 -14.40 -1.63
C GLY A 77 -13.84 -13.49 -1.74
N ASP A 78 -14.88 -13.70 -0.94
CA ASP A 78 -16.10 -12.87 -0.94
C ASP A 78 -16.10 -11.83 0.20
N THR A 79 -14.91 -11.44 0.65
CA THR A 79 -14.72 -10.49 1.76
C THR A 79 -14.13 -9.18 1.27
N VAL A 80 -14.68 -8.08 1.80
CA VAL A 80 -14.10 -6.74 1.72
C VAL A 80 -13.36 -6.48 3.02
N TRP A 81 -12.05 -6.41 2.94
CA TRP A 81 -11.15 -6.14 4.05
C TRP A 81 -10.90 -4.63 4.15
N THR A 82 -10.95 -4.12 5.37
CA THR A 82 -10.46 -2.79 5.71
C THR A 82 -9.72 -2.84 7.04
N PHE A 83 -9.06 -1.76 7.42
CA PHE A 83 -8.19 -1.74 8.58
C PHE A 83 -8.30 -0.43 9.34
N TRP A 84 -8.44 -0.57 10.66
CA TRP A 84 -8.32 0.53 11.59
C TRP A 84 -7.79 0.01 12.93
N TRP A 85 -6.46 0.07 13.11
CA TRP A 85 -5.76 -0.63 14.20
C TRP A 85 -6.33 -0.34 15.59
N GLN A 86 -6.60 0.93 15.86
CA GLN A 86 -7.06 1.39 17.17
C GLN A 86 -8.48 0.91 17.52
N GLY A 87 -9.23 0.39 16.54
CA GLY A 87 -10.63 0.01 16.72
C GLY A 87 -11.60 1.08 16.23
N MET A 88 -12.84 0.66 15.94
CA MET A 88 -13.87 1.52 15.37
C MET A 88 -14.39 2.58 16.36
N GLU A 89 -14.24 2.35 17.66
CA GLU A 89 -14.61 3.32 18.70
C GLU A 89 -13.74 4.58 18.63
N ASP A 90 -12.43 4.41 18.46
CA ASP A 90 -11.43 5.48 18.39
C ASP A 90 -11.21 6.05 16.98
N ALA A 91 -11.88 5.50 15.96
CA ALA A 91 -11.76 6.00 14.60
C ALA A 91 -12.33 7.43 14.45
N PRO A 92 -11.74 8.31 13.63
CA PRO A 92 -12.35 9.59 13.30
C PRO A 92 -13.70 9.40 12.60
N ASP A 93 -14.63 10.34 12.79
CA ASP A 93 -15.97 10.24 12.21
C ASP A 93 -15.95 10.05 10.70
N GLY A 94 -15.05 10.73 9.98
CA GLY A 94 -14.91 10.56 8.54
C GLY A 94 -14.62 9.11 8.13
N VAL A 95 -13.78 8.41 8.89
CA VAL A 95 -13.44 6.99 8.67
C VAL A 95 -14.64 6.11 9.02
N LYS A 96 -15.32 6.35 10.15
CA LYS A 96 -16.53 5.61 10.51
C LYS A 96 -17.61 5.74 9.42
N HIS A 97 -17.78 6.94 8.85
CA HIS A 97 -18.69 7.17 7.74
C HIS A 97 -18.27 6.42 6.47
N CYS A 98 -16.97 6.42 6.14
CA CYS A 98 -16.44 5.67 5.01
C CYS A 98 -16.74 4.17 5.16
N ILE A 99 -16.43 3.57 6.32
CA ILE A 99 -16.62 2.14 6.57
C ILE A 99 -18.12 1.76 6.55
N ARG A 100 -19.00 2.52 7.21
CA ARG A 100 -20.46 2.29 7.11
C ARG A 100 -20.95 2.35 5.67
N ASN A 101 -20.38 3.26 4.88
CA ASN A 101 -20.73 3.40 3.48
C ASN A 101 -20.16 2.24 2.64
N MET A 102 -18.99 1.70 2.97
CA MET A 102 -18.48 0.45 2.38
C MET A 102 -19.43 -0.71 2.63
N GLU A 103 -19.92 -0.89 3.86
CA GLU A 103 -20.91 -1.93 4.19
C GLU A 103 -22.16 -1.82 3.33
N ARG A 104 -22.69 -0.61 3.17
CA ARG A 104 -23.85 -0.35 2.31
C ARG A 104 -23.61 -0.75 0.84
N PHE A 105 -22.45 -0.43 0.28
CA PHE A 105 -22.17 -0.61 -1.15
C PHE A 105 -21.48 -1.94 -1.50
N SER A 106 -21.19 -2.78 -0.50
CA SER A 106 -20.59 -4.11 -0.71
C SER A 106 -21.61 -5.20 -1.06
N GLY A 107 -22.91 -4.88 -1.08
CA GLY A 107 -23.96 -5.83 -1.44
C GLY A 107 -24.05 -6.97 -0.42
N VAL A 108 -24.02 -8.21 -0.89
CA VAL A 108 -24.04 -9.41 -0.04
C VAL A 108 -22.68 -9.76 0.57
N LYS A 109 -21.62 -9.02 0.22
CA LYS A 109 -20.25 -9.33 0.69
C LYS A 109 -20.03 -8.83 2.10
N LYS A 110 -19.29 -9.62 2.87
CA LYS A 110 -18.93 -9.28 4.25
C LYS A 110 -17.87 -8.19 4.22
N VAL A 111 -18.10 -7.08 4.94
CA VAL A 111 -17.04 -6.12 5.26
C VAL A 111 -16.44 -6.51 6.61
N VAL A 112 -15.11 -6.63 6.67
CA VAL A 112 -14.36 -6.93 7.89
C VAL A 112 -13.37 -5.83 8.16
N VAL A 113 -13.52 -5.17 9.31
CA VAL A 113 -12.55 -4.20 9.83
C VAL A 113 -11.55 -4.93 10.70
N ILE A 114 -10.28 -4.95 10.29
CA ILE A 114 -9.19 -5.50 11.09
C ILE A 114 -8.71 -4.45 12.08
N THR A 115 -8.66 -4.84 13.35
CA THR A 115 -8.26 -4.04 14.51
C THR A 115 -7.24 -4.82 15.33
N LYS A 116 -6.67 -4.18 16.35
CA LYS A 116 -5.80 -4.84 17.33
C LYS A 116 -6.44 -6.01 18.07
N ASP A 117 -7.76 -5.97 18.22
CA ASP A 117 -8.49 -6.94 19.05
C ASP A 117 -8.86 -8.21 18.28
N ASN A 118 -8.92 -8.16 16.93
CA ASN A 118 -9.37 -9.28 16.10
C ASN A 118 -8.34 -9.78 15.08
N ILE A 119 -7.19 -9.12 14.93
CA ILE A 119 -6.23 -9.49 13.88
C ILE A 119 -5.80 -10.96 13.95
N HIS A 120 -5.63 -11.48 15.16
CA HIS A 120 -5.20 -12.85 15.44
C HIS A 120 -6.24 -13.91 15.05
N ASP A 121 -7.52 -13.52 14.88
CA ASP A 121 -8.56 -14.41 14.35
C ASP A 121 -8.38 -14.69 12.85
N TYR A 122 -7.62 -13.83 12.15
CA TYR A 122 -7.45 -13.90 10.69
C TYR A 122 -6.03 -14.24 10.28
N ILE A 123 -5.03 -13.56 10.83
CA ILE A 123 -3.64 -13.66 10.42
C ILE A 123 -2.70 -13.46 11.61
N GLU A 124 -1.52 -14.08 11.54
CA GLU A 124 -0.49 -13.99 12.58
C GLU A 124 0.81 -13.47 11.97
N PHE A 125 1.51 -12.52 12.60
CA PHE A 125 2.86 -12.12 12.18
C PHE A 125 3.91 -12.62 13.17
N PRO A 126 5.19 -12.72 12.77
CA PRO A 126 6.24 -12.89 13.76
C PRO A 126 6.23 -11.74 14.78
N GLU A 127 6.50 -12.04 16.05
CA GLU A 127 6.40 -11.09 17.17
C GLU A 127 7.10 -9.76 16.92
N TYR A 128 8.30 -9.81 16.30
CA TYR A 128 9.09 -8.62 16.01
C TYR A 128 8.37 -7.58 15.12
N ILE A 129 7.32 -7.98 14.38
CA ILE A 129 6.49 -7.04 13.61
C ILE A 129 5.57 -6.27 14.56
N TYR A 130 4.92 -6.94 15.50
CA TYR A 130 4.07 -6.30 16.51
C TYR A 130 4.90 -5.38 17.41
N ASP A 131 6.09 -5.82 17.85
CA ASP A 131 7.03 -4.99 18.60
C ASP A 131 7.34 -3.67 17.87
N LYS A 132 7.57 -3.75 16.55
CA LYS A 132 7.85 -2.57 15.71
C LYS A 132 6.65 -1.63 15.56
N VAL A 133 5.43 -2.14 15.65
CA VAL A 133 4.22 -1.32 15.64
C VAL A 133 4.08 -0.62 17.00
N GLU A 134 4.22 -1.37 18.09
CA GLU A 134 4.05 -0.86 19.45
C GLU A 134 5.08 0.23 19.80
N ASN A 135 6.35 0.01 19.44
CA ASN A 135 7.41 1.00 19.67
C ASN A 135 7.46 2.12 18.60
N GLY A 136 6.55 2.11 17.62
CA GLY A 136 6.45 3.13 16.58
C GLY A 136 7.55 3.09 15.51
N THR A 137 8.38 2.04 15.46
CA THR A 137 9.37 1.83 14.39
C THR A 137 8.70 1.75 13.02
N ILE A 138 7.52 1.11 12.95
CA ILE A 138 6.65 1.15 11.78
C ILE A 138 5.31 1.79 12.16
N THR A 139 4.74 2.58 11.26
CA THR A 139 3.45 3.25 11.48
C THR A 139 2.30 2.29 11.20
N PHE A 140 1.08 2.64 11.60
CA PHE A 140 -0.11 1.89 11.20
C PHE A 140 -0.32 1.85 9.69
N THR A 141 0.18 2.85 8.94
CA THR A 141 0.19 2.81 7.47
C THR A 141 1.08 1.68 6.96
N HIS A 142 2.33 1.60 7.43
CA HIS A 142 3.23 0.50 7.06
C HIS A 142 2.67 -0.86 7.49
N PHE A 143 2.08 -0.93 8.68
CA PHE A 143 1.50 -2.17 9.17
C PHE A 143 0.27 -2.58 8.36
N SER A 144 -0.60 -1.63 7.98
CA SER A 144 -1.73 -1.89 7.11
C SER A 144 -1.31 -2.46 5.77
N ASP A 145 -0.15 -2.05 5.21
CA ASP A 145 0.40 -2.66 4.00
C ASP A 145 0.72 -4.14 4.19
N LEU A 146 1.29 -4.53 5.34
CA LEU A 146 1.58 -5.93 5.66
C LEU A 146 0.29 -6.75 5.85
N VAL A 147 -0.65 -6.22 6.64
CA VAL A 147 -1.96 -6.85 6.92
C VAL A 147 -2.71 -7.13 5.62
N ARG A 148 -2.83 -6.10 4.79
CA ARG A 148 -3.47 -6.12 3.48
C ARG A 148 -2.93 -7.21 2.57
N MET A 149 -1.60 -7.29 2.45
CA MET A 149 -0.94 -8.30 1.63
C MET A 149 -1.19 -9.71 2.17
N LYS A 150 -1.11 -9.90 3.49
CA LYS A 150 -1.31 -11.21 4.12
C LYS A 150 -2.75 -11.70 4.06
N LEU A 151 -3.73 -10.83 4.27
CA LEU A 151 -5.16 -11.17 4.16
C LEU A 151 -5.52 -11.59 2.74
N LEU A 152 -5.13 -10.80 1.75
CA LEU A 152 -5.45 -11.10 0.36
C LEU A 152 -4.71 -12.34 -0.14
N TYR A 153 -3.46 -12.55 0.29
CA TYR A 153 -2.77 -13.80 0.00
C TYR A 153 -3.49 -15.00 0.62
N ARG A 154 -3.97 -14.90 1.87
CA ARG A 154 -4.59 -16.04 2.57
C ARG A 154 -6.04 -16.31 2.17
N TYR A 155 -6.82 -15.26 1.95
CA TYR A 155 -8.28 -15.33 1.80
C TYR A 155 -8.79 -14.77 0.48
N GLY A 156 -7.95 -14.07 -0.28
CA GLY A 156 -8.40 -13.27 -1.41
C GLY A 156 -9.36 -12.15 -0.99
N GLY A 157 -10.14 -11.68 -1.96
CA GLY A 157 -11.16 -10.66 -1.77
C GLY A 157 -10.68 -9.28 -2.20
N LEU A 158 -11.30 -8.25 -1.62
CA LEU A 158 -11.04 -6.85 -1.94
C LEU A 158 -10.50 -6.14 -0.70
N TRP A 159 -9.46 -5.33 -0.86
CA TRP A 159 -9.04 -4.37 0.15
C TRP A 159 -9.55 -2.97 -0.16
N LEU A 160 -10.05 -2.28 0.87
CA LEU A 160 -10.37 -0.86 0.88
C LEU A 160 -9.70 -0.19 2.09
N ASP A 161 -8.90 0.85 1.87
CA ASP A 161 -8.41 1.69 2.97
C ASP A 161 -9.60 2.30 3.74
N GLY A 162 -9.49 2.43 5.07
CA GLY A 162 -10.58 2.93 5.92
C GLY A 162 -11.15 4.30 5.54
N GLY A 163 -10.39 5.11 4.79
CA GLY A 163 -10.82 6.41 4.27
C GLY A 163 -11.44 6.40 2.87
N VAL A 164 -11.63 5.24 2.23
CA VAL A 164 -12.24 5.14 0.90
C VAL A 164 -13.76 5.21 1.02
N PHE A 165 -14.39 6.07 0.21
CA PHE A 165 -15.84 6.25 0.19
C PHE A 165 -16.44 5.76 -1.13
N PRO A 166 -17.04 4.55 -1.18
CA PRO A 166 -17.70 4.06 -2.38
C PRO A 166 -18.91 4.91 -2.78
N ILE A 167 -19.00 5.31 -4.05
CA ILE A 167 -20.16 6.09 -4.55
C ILE A 167 -21.16 5.23 -5.34
N ASN A 168 -20.81 3.98 -5.62
CA ASN A 168 -21.60 3.00 -6.37
C ASN A 168 -21.37 1.60 -5.79
N TRP A 169 -22.25 0.67 -6.13
CA TRP A 169 -22.10 -0.76 -5.80
C TRP A 169 -20.79 -1.32 -6.34
N LEU A 170 -20.16 -2.21 -5.56
CA LEU A 170 -18.97 -2.93 -6.01
C LEU A 170 -19.33 -3.93 -7.10
N ASP A 171 -18.60 -3.91 -8.22
CA ASP A 171 -18.77 -4.88 -9.31
C ASP A 171 -18.21 -6.25 -8.91
N ASP A 172 -19.01 -7.29 -9.03
CA ASP A 172 -18.63 -8.68 -8.75
C ASP A 172 -17.41 -9.14 -9.57
N LYS A 173 -17.16 -8.52 -10.73
CA LYS A 173 -15.98 -8.82 -11.55
C LYS A 173 -14.66 -8.54 -10.83
N ILE A 174 -14.65 -7.63 -9.85
CA ILE A 174 -13.44 -7.28 -9.07
C ILE A 174 -12.91 -8.50 -8.30
N PHE A 175 -13.81 -9.39 -7.85
CA PHE A 175 -13.47 -10.55 -7.04
C PHE A 175 -13.07 -11.77 -7.90
N ASN A 176 -13.46 -11.76 -9.19
CA ASN A 176 -13.31 -12.88 -10.12
C ASN A 176 -12.02 -12.82 -10.97
N VAL A 177 -11.08 -11.94 -10.63
CA VAL A 177 -9.80 -11.79 -11.33
C VAL A 177 -8.62 -12.04 -10.39
N TYR A 178 -7.53 -12.58 -10.91
CA TYR A 178 -6.33 -12.91 -10.12
C TYR A 178 -5.79 -11.72 -9.33
N TYR A 179 -5.80 -10.55 -9.96
CA TYR A 179 -5.42 -9.28 -9.37
C TYR A 179 -6.19 -8.16 -10.06
N TRP A 180 -6.69 -7.22 -9.26
CA TRP A 180 -7.33 -6.01 -9.74
C TRP A 180 -6.88 -4.84 -8.88
N SER A 181 -6.68 -3.69 -9.50
CA SER A 181 -6.45 -2.44 -8.79
C SER A 181 -7.09 -1.32 -9.59
N ARG A 182 -7.51 -0.26 -8.90
CA ARG A 182 -7.85 0.98 -9.60
C ARG A 182 -6.62 1.48 -10.36
N LYS A 183 -6.80 1.71 -11.66
CA LYS A 183 -5.84 2.36 -12.53
C LYS A 183 -6.35 3.76 -12.80
N VAL A 184 -5.43 4.72 -12.85
CA VAL A 184 -5.75 6.08 -13.27
C VAL A 184 -4.99 6.32 -14.57
N GLU A 185 -5.62 6.98 -15.54
CA GLU A 185 -4.92 7.40 -16.74
C GLU A 185 -3.66 8.18 -16.36
N LYS A 186 -2.57 8.00 -17.10
CA LYS A 186 -1.24 8.50 -16.74
C LYS A 186 -1.30 10.00 -16.43
N HIS A 187 -1.36 10.32 -15.14
CA HIS A 187 -1.01 11.63 -14.67
C HIS A 187 0.50 11.75 -14.85
N GLY A 188 1.00 12.82 -15.47
CA GLY A 188 2.43 13.01 -15.75
C GLY A 188 3.34 13.06 -14.50
N GLU A 189 2.81 12.73 -13.33
CA GLU A 189 3.53 12.49 -12.11
C GLU A 189 4.44 11.28 -12.28
N ALA A 190 5.74 11.49 -12.05
CA ALA A 190 6.76 10.48 -12.22
C ALA A 190 6.72 9.41 -11.10
N ASN A 191 5.55 9.00 -10.58
CA ASN A 191 5.46 8.02 -9.49
C ASN A 191 6.01 6.64 -9.92
N ILE A 192 6.48 5.84 -8.97
CA ILE A 192 7.12 4.53 -9.25
C ILE A 192 6.14 3.57 -9.93
N THR A 193 4.85 3.69 -9.61
CA THR A 193 3.82 2.79 -10.14
C THR A 193 3.40 3.14 -11.57
N ASP A 194 3.75 4.32 -12.08
CA ASP A 194 3.22 4.93 -13.31
C ASP A 194 1.68 4.89 -13.37
N SER A 195 1.04 5.06 -12.20
CA SER A 195 -0.42 4.94 -12.00
C SER A 195 -1.02 3.59 -12.42
N ARG A 196 -0.19 2.54 -12.57
CA ARG A 196 -0.62 1.19 -12.97
C ARG A 196 -1.34 0.41 -11.88
N TRP A 197 -1.17 0.84 -10.62
CA TRP A 197 -1.85 0.28 -9.45
C TRP A 197 -1.90 1.30 -8.31
N CYS A 198 -2.79 1.04 -7.34
CA CYS A 198 -3.05 1.87 -6.18
C CYS A 198 -3.20 0.96 -4.95
N GLY A 199 -2.51 1.31 -3.85
CA GLY A 199 -2.55 0.50 -2.63
C GLY A 199 -3.86 0.57 -1.86
N SER A 200 -4.63 1.65 -2.02
CA SER A 200 -5.84 1.87 -1.22
C SER A 200 -7.07 1.12 -1.69
N LEU A 201 -7.02 0.53 -2.88
CA LEU A 201 -8.15 -0.12 -3.54
C LEU A 201 -7.63 -1.18 -4.53
N PHE A 202 -7.58 -2.44 -4.10
CA PHE A 202 -7.15 -3.55 -4.93
C PHE A 202 -7.67 -4.90 -4.39
N ALA A 203 -7.89 -5.84 -5.31
CA ALA A 203 -8.39 -7.18 -5.03
C ALA A 203 -7.41 -8.24 -5.55
N ALA A 204 -7.43 -9.41 -4.92
CA ALA A 204 -6.65 -10.55 -5.36
C ALA A 204 -7.35 -11.86 -4.99
N GLN A 205 -6.94 -12.96 -5.63
CA GLN A 205 -7.36 -14.30 -5.27
C GLN A 205 -6.47 -14.90 -4.19
N ALA A 206 -7.03 -15.79 -3.37
CA ALA A 206 -6.26 -16.48 -2.35
C ALA A 206 -5.19 -17.37 -3.00
N GLY A 207 -3.99 -17.38 -2.43
CA GLY A 207 -2.79 -17.99 -2.98
C GLY A 207 -2.28 -17.34 -4.27
N GLY A 208 -3.03 -16.39 -4.83
CA GLY A 208 -2.80 -15.87 -6.16
C GLY A 208 -1.46 -15.15 -6.23
N GLY A 209 -0.61 -15.56 -7.17
CA GLY A 209 0.60 -14.85 -7.59
C GLY A 209 0.31 -13.51 -8.29
N GLY A 210 -0.71 -12.77 -7.84
CA GLY A 210 -1.12 -11.45 -8.33
C GLY A 210 -0.03 -10.38 -8.24
N TYR A 211 1.12 -10.73 -7.66
CA TYR A 211 2.35 -9.96 -7.66
C TYR A 211 3.22 -10.18 -8.91
N ARG A 212 2.64 -10.59 -10.05
CA ARG A 212 3.25 -10.28 -11.34
C ARG A 212 3.29 -8.75 -11.47
N VAL A 213 4.38 -8.17 -10.97
CA VAL A 213 4.77 -6.78 -11.22
C VAL A 213 4.63 -6.59 -12.71
N CYS A 214 3.74 -5.68 -13.10
CA CYS A 214 3.37 -5.45 -14.49
C CYS A 214 4.63 -5.41 -15.38
N GLY A 215 4.81 -6.46 -16.19
CA GLY A 215 5.60 -6.40 -17.43
C GLY A 215 4.91 -5.49 -18.43
#